data_AF-A0A6A6SGW3-F1
#
_entry.id   AF-A0A6A6SGW3-F1
#
_cell.length_a   1.000
_cell.length_b   1.000
_cell.length_c   1.000
_cell.angle_alpha   90.00
_cell.angle_beta   90.00
_cell.angle_gamma   90.00
#
_symmetry.space_group_name_H-M   'P 1'
#
loop_
_entity.id
_entity.type
_entity.pdbx_description
1 polymer ?
#
loop_
_entity_poly.entity_id
_entity_poly.type
_entity_poly.pdbx_seq_one_letter_code
_entity_poly.pdbx_strand_id
1 'polypeptide(L)'
;DPPYEAAIASHDLHNQIHGYPHYVLREHMIRGLWSKHGWILTVLGQELSKPEDQRLQWLMWHDRDTVLMNPQIPLDIFVPPGSNFSHINLLVTNDRNGLNNGVFMVRVGQWAMKLFASMLSIREYQPEIVLKYTEQSGMEEAIKRPWWNSSVAYVPQRWFNGFPPDADIDHDHTPAHSRQGSLLIHFASNRDGLRPERMATWGAVAKNRAPEWDKTVAETKYMDEIAEYW
;
A
#
# COMPACT_ATOMS: atom_id res chain seq x y z
N ASP A 1 -0.08 17.72 11.18
CA ASP A 1 -0.97 17.12 12.19
C ASP A 1 -0.25 16.02 12.97
N PRO A 2 -0.12 16.13 14.30
CA PRO A 2 0.73 15.22 15.09
C PRO A 2 0.43 13.72 14.93
N PRO A 3 -0.84 13.25 14.90
CA PRO A 3 -1.12 11.82 14.70
C PRO A 3 -0.64 11.28 13.35
N TYR A 4 -0.66 12.10 12.30
CA TYR A 4 -0.20 11.69 10.97
C TYR A 4 1.33 11.68 10.87
N GLU A 5 2.02 12.62 11.53
CA GLU A 5 3.48 12.55 11.63
C GLU A 5 3.93 11.34 12.45
N ALA A 6 3.22 11.01 13.53
CA ALA A 6 3.48 9.80 14.31
C ALA A 6 3.22 8.52 13.50
N ALA A 7 2.18 8.52 12.65
CA ALA A 7 1.90 7.42 11.73
C ALA A 7 3.03 7.24 10.70
N ILE A 8 3.52 8.31 10.08
CA ILE A 8 4.68 8.26 9.17
C ILE A 8 5.92 7.73 9.92
N ALA A 9 6.20 8.25 11.11
CA ALA A 9 7.35 7.84 11.93
C ALA A 9 7.26 6.38 12.44
N SER A 10 6.06 5.79 12.48
CA SER A 10 5.90 4.38 12.88
C SER A 10 6.64 3.40 11.95
N HIS A 11 6.93 3.82 10.71
CA HIS A 11 7.68 3.04 9.74
C HIS A 11 9.21 3.06 9.95
N ASP A 12 9.74 3.98 10.76
CA ASP A 12 11.19 4.20 10.87
C ASP A 12 11.97 2.96 11.33
N LEU A 13 11.44 2.25 12.34
CA LEU A 13 12.07 1.02 12.83
C LEU A 13 12.05 -0.10 11.79
N HIS A 14 10.93 -0.26 11.07
CA HIS A 14 10.80 -1.26 10.01
C HIS A 14 11.77 -0.99 8.86
N ASN A 15 11.85 0.27 8.42
CA ASN A 15 12.82 0.72 7.43
C ASN A 15 14.26 0.46 7.88
N GLN A 16 14.58 0.70 9.15
CA GLN A 16 15.91 0.42 9.71
C GLN A 16 16.23 -1.08 9.73
N ILE A 17 15.29 -1.93 10.14
CA ILE A 17 15.50 -3.38 10.23
C ILE A 17 15.74 -3.98 8.84
N HIS A 18 14.97 -3.55 7.84
CA HIS A 18 14.98 -4.17 6.51
C HIS A 18 15.77 -3.39 5.45
N GLY A 19 16.32 -2.23 5.81
CA GLY A 19 17.12 -1.39 4.92
C GLY A 19 16.30 -0.67 3.83
N TYR A 20 15.04 -0.37 4.09
CA TYR A 20 14.17 0.29 3.11
C TYR A 20 14.34 1.82 3.12
N PRO A 21 14.53 2.46 1.96
CA PRO A 21 14.44 3.92 1.86
C PRO A 21 12.97 4.37 1.96
N HIS A 22 12.74 5.49 2.63
CA HIS A 22 11.39 6.05 2.83
C HIS A 22 11.28 7.44 2.19
N TYR A 23 10.48 7.55 1.13
CA TYR A 23 10.31 8.79 0.36
C TYR A 23 9.02 9.50 0.76
N VAL A 24 9.11 10.58 1.55
CA VAL A 24 7.94 11.29 2.04
C VAL A 24 7.58 12.46 1.13
N LEU A 25 6.39 12.43 0.53
CA LEU A 25 5.82 13.56 -0.17
C LEU A 25 5.34 14.63 0.83
N ARG A 26 6.05 15.76 0.88
CA ARG A 26 5.70 16.90 1.75
C ARG A 26 4.98 18.04 1.03
N GLU A 27 5.04 18.05 -0.30
CA GLU A 27 4.55 19.14 -1.13
C GLU A 27 3.31 18.76 -1.94
N HIS A 28 2.46 19.75 -2.21
CA HIS A 28 1.32 19.60 -3.11
C HIS A 28 1.78 19.75 -4.57
N MET A 29 2.14 18.64 -5.20
CA MET A 29 2.64 18.63 -6.59
C MET A 29 1.55 18.85 -7.63
N ILE A 30 0.43 18.16 -7.47
CA ILE A 30 -0.71 18.14 -8.41
C ILE A 30 -2.00 18.28 -7.61
N ARG A 31 -2.97 19.02 -8.14
CA ARG A 31 -4.23 19.32 -7.44
C ARG A 31 -4.89 18.05 -6.87
N GLY A 32 -5.17 18.10 -5.57
CA GLY A 32 -5.84 17.02 -4.85
C GLY A 32 -4.93 15.84 -4.58
N LEU A 33 -5.52 14.67 -4.47
CA LEU A 33 -4.84 13.42 -4.14
C LEU A 33 -4.00 12.85 -5.31
N TRP A 34 -4.08 13.46 -6.51
CA TRP A 34 -3.25 13.12 -7.66
C TRP A 34 -1.74 13.37 -7.45
N SER A 35 -1.38 14.15 -6.43
CA SER A 35 0.03 14.28 -6.02
C SER A 35 0.67 12.92 -5.71
N LYS A 36 -0.11 11.92 -5.25
CA LYS A 36 0.32 10.51 -5.10
C LYS A 36 0.97 9.97 -6.39
N HIS A 37 0.25 10.09 -7.51
CA HIS A 37 0.71 9.57 -8.80
C HIS A 37 1.89 10.38 -9.35
N GLY A 38 1.87 11.71 -9.18
CA GLY A 38 2.99 12.57 -9.58
C GLY A 38 4.28 12.27 -8.80
N TRP A 39 4.16 12.00 -7.50
CA TRP A 39 5.30 11.63 -6.67
C TRP A 39 5.88 10.26 -7.06
N ILE A 40 5.02 9.27 -7.27
CA ILE A 40 5.45 7.95 -7.72
C ILE A 40 6.17 8.04 -9.07
N LEU A 41 5.68 8.83 -10.02
CA LEU A 41 6.40 9.07 -11.28
C LEU A 41 7.77 9.71 -11.09
N THR A 42 7.92 10.58 -10.08
CA THR A 42 9.21 11.20 -9.76
C THR A 42 10.20 10.16 -9.26
N VAL A 43 9.79 9.30 -8.31
CA VAL A 43 10.62 8.21 -7.80
C VAL A 43 10.94 7.19 -8.90
N LEU A 44 9.94 6.78 -9.70
CA LEU A 44 10.14 5.88 -10.83
C LEU A 44 11.12 6.46 -11.86
N GLY A 45 11.02 7.75 -12.18
CA GLY A 45 11.95 8.43 -13.08
C GLY A 45 13.38 8.44 -12.54
N GLN A 46 13.56 8.68 -11.25
CA GLN A 46 14.87 8.62 -10.58
C GLN A 46 15.44 7.20 -10.63
N GLU A 47 14.66 6.17 -10.29
CA GLU A 47 15.14 4.78 -10.34
C GLU A 47 15.47 4.35 -11.79
N LEU A 48 14.62 4.69 -12.76
CA LEU A 48 14.87 4.35 -14.17
C LEU A 48 16.11 5.06 -14.76
N SER A 49 16.56 6.17 -14.15
CA SER A 49 17.80 6.85 -14.54
C SER A 49 19.07 6.13 -14.06
N LYS A 50 18.96 5.20 -13.11
CA LYS A 50 20.08 4.38 -12.60
C LYS A 50 20.33 3.14 -13.48
N PRO A 51 21.54 2.54 -13.42
CA PRO A 51 21.78 1.18 -13.90
C PRO A 51 20.80 0.17 -13.26
N GLU A 52 20.40 -0.86 -13.99
CA GLU A 52 19.34 -1.80 -13.57
C GLU A 52 19.63 -2.50 -12.24
N ASP A 53 20.89 -2.87 -12.01
CA ASP A 53 21.40 -3.50 -10.78
C ASP A 53 21.43 -2.57 -9.56
N GLN A 54 21.22 -1.27 -9.75
CA GLN A 54 21.19 -0.25 -8.69
C GLN A 54 19.79 0.29 -8.41
N ARG A 55 18.78 -0.18 -9.14
CA ARG A 55 17.39 0.25 -8.96
C ARG A 55 16.75 -0.45 -7.76
N LEU A 56 15.83 0.24 -7.12
CA LEU A 56 14.80 -0.45 -6.35
C LEU A 56 14.04 -1.43 -7.25
N GLN A 57 13.61 -2.57 -6.70
CA GLN A 57 12.83 -3.56 -7.44
C GLN A 57 11.33 -3.28 -7.38
N TRP A 58 10.86 -2.86 -6.20
CA TRP A 58 9.46 -2.58 -5.92
C TRP A 58 9.34 -1.31 -5.08
N LEU A 59 8.24 -0.59 -5.29
CA LEU A 59 7.80 0.51 -4.44
C LEU A 59 6.52 0.09 -3.74
N MET A 60 6.46 0.26 -2.43
CA MET A 60 5.21 0.23 -1.68
C MET A 60 4.76 1.67 -1.47
N TRP A 61 3.58 2.03 -1.96
CA TRP A 61 2.92 3.26 -1.55
C TRP A 61 2.10 2.99 -0.29
N HIS A 62 2.10 3.91 0.67
CA HIS A 62 1.13 3.93 1.76
C HIS A 62 0.61 5.36 2.01
N ASP A 63 -0.67 5.49 2.33
CA ASP A 63 -1.25 6.76 2.73
C ASP A 63 -0.79 7.15 4.14
N ARG A 64 -0.80 8.45 4.44
CA ARG A 64 -0.34 8.97 5.74
C ARG A 64 -1.21 8.58 6.94
N ASP A 65 -2.36 7.96 6.69
CA ASP A 65 -3.27 7.40 7.69
C ASP A 65 -3.10 5.88 7.85
N THR A 66 -1.91 5.35 7.57
CA THR A 66 -1.49 4.00 7.94
C THR A 66 -0.57 4.03 9.15
N VAL A 67 -0.81 3.16 10.13
CA VAL A 67 0.11 2.94 11.26
C VAL A 67 0.77 1.58 11.06
N LEU A 68 2.10 1.56 10.99
CA LEU A 68 2.87 0.32 10.97
C LEU A 68 2.82 -0.33 12.36
N MET A 69 2.36 -1.57 12.41
CA MET A 69 2.12 -2.31 13.66
C MET A 69 3.21 -3.33 13.95
N ASN A 70 3.72 -4.02 12.92
CA ASN A 70 4.67 -5.10 13.08
C ASN A 70 5.94 -4.84 12.25
N PRO A 71 7.02 -4.34 12.88
CA PRO A 71 8.26 -4.02 12.19
C PRO A 71 9.07 -5.26 11.78
N GLN A 72 8.71 -6.47 12.22
CA GLN A 72 9.41 -7.71 11.86
C GLN A 72 9.05 -8.24 10.45
N ILE A 73 7.96 -7.76 9.85
CA ILE A 73 7.44 -8.31 8.59
C ILE A 73 8.11 -7.59 7.41
N PRO A 74 9.00 -8.24 6.66
CA PRO A 74 9.65 -7.59 5.54
C PRO A 74 8.67 -7.52 4.34
N LEU A 75 8.85 -6.54 3.46
CA LEU A 75 7.90 -6.28 2.36
C LEU A 75 8.04 -7.28 1.21
N ASP A 76 9.19 -7.93 1.08
CA ASP A 76 9.51 -8.86 0.00
C ASP A 76 8.70 -10.15 0.07
N ILE A 77 8.12 -10.52 1.21
CA ILE A 77 7.22 -11.69 1.27
C ILE A 77 5.95 -11.46 0.44
N PHE A 78 5.50 -10.20 0.28
CA PHE A 78 4.25 -9.91 -0.42
C PHE A 78 4.41 -9.86 -1.94
N VAL A 79 5.64 -9.74 -2.46
CA VAL A 79 5.87 -9.67 -3.91
C VAL A 79 5.79 -11.07 -4.55
N PRO A 80 5.42 -11.18 -5.84
CA PRO A 80 5.23 -12.47 -6.48
C PRO A 80 6.48 -13.35 -6.44
N PRO A 81 6.37 -14.65 -6.08
CA PRO A 81 7.50 -15.54 -5.95
C PRO A 81 7.97 -16.10 -7.30
N GLY A 82 9.27 -16.04 -7.57
CA GLY A 82 9.87 -16.73 -8.72
C GLY A 82 9.48 -16.19 -10.10
N SER A 83 9.92 -16.89 -11.15
CA SER A 83 9.83 -16.40 -12.53
C SER A 83 8.46 -16.55 -13.19
N ASN A 84 7.60 -17.45 -12.68
CA ASN A 84 6.29 -17.74 -13.27
C ASN A 84 5.33 -16.53 -13.15
N PHE A 85 5.51 -15.70 -12.11
CA PHE A 85 4.74 -14.48 -11.88
C PHE A 85 5.51 -13.21 -12.23
N SER A 86 6.58 -13.31 -13.05
CA SER A 86 7.40 -12.16 -13.47
C SER A 86 6.61 -11.12 -14.28
N HIS A 87 5.50 -11.52 -14.88
CA HIS A 87 4.57 -10.65 -15.60
C HIS A 87 3.74 -9.74 -14.67
N ILE A 88 3.67 -10.04 -13.36
CA ILE A 88 2.98 -9.21 -12.39
C ILE A 88 3.86 -7.99 -12.03
N ASN A 89 3.26 -6.81 -12.15
CA ASN A 89 3.90 -5.52 -11.94
C ASN A 89 3.16 -4.64 -10.92
N LEU A 90 1.92 -4.97 -10.56
CA LEU A 90 1.13 -4.20 -9.60
C LEU A 90 0.35 -5.14 -8.68
N LEU A 91 0.48 -4.95 -7.37
CA LEU A 91 -0.30 -5.61 -6.35
C LEU A 91 -1.24 -4.60 -5.73
N VAL A 92 -2.53 -4.86 -5.83
CA VAL A 92 -3.59 -4.01 -5.26
C VAL A 92 -4.50 -4.84 -4.36
N THR A 93 -5.30 -4.14 -3.57
CA THR A 93 -6.28 -4.76 -2.67
C THR A 93 -7.67 -4.22 -2.99
N ASN A 94 -8.69 -5.01 -2.73
CA ASN A 94 -10.09 -4.58 -2.80
C ASN A 94 -10.70 -4.50 -1.41
N ASP A 95 -11.55 -3.49 -1.23
CA ASP A 95 -12.54 -3.44 -0.15
C ASP A 95 -13.97 -3.53 -0.73
N ARG A 96 -14.97 -3.36 0.12
CA ARG A 96 -16.40 -3.37 -0.27
C ARG A 96 -16.79 -2.35 -1.35
N ASN A 97 -15.93 -1.37 -1.63
CA ASN A 97 -16.12 -0.31 -2.62
C ASN A 97 -15.30 -0.51 -3.91
N GLY A 98 -14.62 -1.65 -4.07
CA GLY A 98 -13.69 -1.91 -5.18
C GLY A 98 -12.24 -1.70 -4.77
N LEU A 99 -11.39 -1.30 -5.72
CA LEU A 99 -9.97 -1.10 -5.51
C LEU A 99 -9.73 -0.08 -4.40
N ASN A 100 -8.86 -0.40 -3.44
CA ASN A 100 -8.35 0.52 -2.43
C ASN A 100 -6.86 0.80 -2.71
N ASN A 101 -6.51 2.04 -3.05
CA ASN A 101 -5.13 2.44 -3.36
C ASN A 101 -4.41 3.13 -2.19
N GLY A 102 -4.93 2.98 -0.98
CA GLY A 102 -4.30 3.51 0.23
C GLY A 102 -2.97 2.84 0.52
N VAL A 103 -2.86 1.54 0.24
CA VAL A 103 -1.59 0.83 0.20
C VAL A 103 -1.55 -0.13 -0.98
N PHE A 104 -0.47 -0.10 -1.76
CA PHE A 104 -0.25 -1.00 -2.90
C PHE A 104 1.24 -1.12 -3.20
N MET A 105 1.62 -2.14 -3.97
CA MET A 105 3.01 -2.34 -4.39
C MET A 105 3.12 -2.33 -5.91
N VAL A 106 4.12 -1.65 -6.47
CA VAL A 106 4.37 -1.59 -7.90
C VAL A 106 5.83 -1.89 -8.21
N ARG A 107 6.07 -2.73 -9.21
CA ARG A 107 7.42 -3.08 -9.68
C ARG A 107 8.03 -1.87 -10.38
N VAL A 108 9.25 -1.53 -10.02
CA VAL A 108 9.99 -0.45 -10.68
C VAL A 108 10.32 -0.88 -12.10
N GLY A 109 9.84 -0.12 -13.08
CA GLY A 109 10.04 -0.45 -14.48
C GLY A 109 9.27 0.45 -15.42
N GLN A 110 9.52 0.29 -16.72
CA GLN A 110 8.81 1.04 -17.75
C GLN A 110 7.31 0.79 -17.74
N TRP A 111 6.88 -0.41 -17.34
CA TRP A 111 5.46 -0.75 -17.20
C TRP A 111 4.76 0.20 -16.21
N ALA A 112 5.35 0.38 -15.02
CA ALA A 112 4.81 1.27 -14.00
C ALA A 112 4.79 2.73 -14.47
N MET A 113 5.88 3.21 -15.07
CA MET A 113 5.96 4.56 -15.62
C MET A 113 4.82 4.86 -16.60
N LYS A 114 4.58 3.94 -17.55
CA LYS A 114 3.51 4.07 -18.55
C LYS A 114 2.11 3.99 -17.94
N LEU A 115 1.93 3.10 -16.97
CA LEU A 115 0.66 2.96 -16.27
C LEU A 115 0.29 4.24 -15.51
N PHE A 116 1.20 4.77 -14.69
CA PHE A 116 0.96 5.98 -13.89
C PHE A 116 0.76 7.22 -14.77
N ALA A 117 1.47 7.33 -15.90
CA ALA A 117 1.21 8.37 -16.90
C ALA A 117 -0.20 8.22 -17.51
N SER A 118 -0.62 6.99 -17.81
CA SER A 118 -1.96 6.71 -18.32
C SER A 118 -3.03 7.12 -17.30
N MET A 119 -2.87 6.78 -16.02
CA MET A 119 -3.79 7.15 -14.95
C MET A 119 -3.97 8.67 -14.84
N LEU A 120 -2.87 9.42 -14.85
CA LEU A 120 -2.92 10.89 -14.77
C LEU A 120 -3.67 11.49 -15.96
N SER A 121 -3.49 10.94 -17.16
CA SER A 121 -4.08 11.48 -18.39
C SER A 121 -5.61 11.33 -18.50
N ILE A 122 -6.24 10.48 -17.68
CA ILE A 122 -7.67 10.18 -17.80
C ILE A 122 -8.53 11.45 -17.68
N ARG A 123 -8.15 12.38 -16.79
CA ARG A 123 -8.94 13.59 -16.55
C ARG A 123 -8.96 14.54 -17.75
N GLU A 124 -7.87 14.59 -18.50
CA GLU A 124 -7.70 15.51 -19.62
C GLU A 124 -8.20 14.90 -20.93
N TYR A 125 -8.01 13.59 -21.12
CA TYR A 125 -8.28 12.94 -22.40
C TYR A 125 -9.55 12.08 -22.41
N GLN A 126 -10.11 11.76 -21.25
CA GLN A 126 -11.35 10.99 -21.09
C GLN A 126 -12.23 11.58 -19.97
N PRO A 127 -12.56 12.89 -20.03
CA PRO A 127 -13.27 13.60 -18.97
C PRO A 127 -14.70 13.08 -18.72
N GLU A 128 -15.26 12.30 -19.64
CA GLU A 128 -16.55 11.62 -19.50
C GLU A 128 -16.54 10.51 -18.44
N ILE A 129 -15.36 9.99 -18.08
CA ILE A 129 -15.23 8.96 -17.06
C ILE A 129 -15.40 9.58 -15.66
N VAL A 130 -16.42 9.11 -14.94
CA VAL A 130 -16.71 9.58 -13.59
C VAL A 130 -15.74 8.96 -12.59
N LEU A 131 -14.84 9.78 -12.06
CA LEU A 131 -13.86 9.38 -11.05
C LEU A 131 -14.38 9.58 -9.63
N LYS A 132 -15.29 8.70 -9.20
CA LYS A 132 -15.98 8.77 -7.89
C LYS A 132 -15.02 8.92 -6.70
N TYR A 133 -13.89 8.22 -6.74
CA TYR A 133 -12.83 8.25 -5.74
C TYR A 133 -11.55 8.85 -6.34
N THR A 134 -11.69 9.89 -7.16
CA THR A 134 -10.58 10.68 -7.70
C THR A 134 -9.47 9.82 -8.35
N GLU A 135 -8.26 9.86 -7.82
CA GLU A 135 -7.08 9.13 -8.31
C GLU A 135 -7.19 7.61 -8.16
N GLN A 136 -7.93 7.09 -7.17
CA GLN A 136 -8.22 5.67 -6.99
C GLN A 136 -9.10 5.17 -8.11
N SER A 137 -10.16 5.90 -8.45
CA SER A 137 -10.96 5.60 -9.64
C SER A 137 -10.14 5.71 -10.92
N GLY A 138 -9.17 6.64 -10.98
CA GLY A 138 -8.22 6.73 -12.09
C GLY A 138 -7.35 5.48 -12.24
N MET A 139 -6.85 4.96 -11.12
CA MET A 139 -6.11 3.70 -11.08
C MET A 139 -6.97 2.53 -11.51
N GLU A 140 -8.15 2.37 -10.91
CA GLU A 140 -9.12 1.32 -11.21
C GLU A 140 -9.54 1.33 -12.69
N GLU A 141 -9.74 2.52 -13.28
CA GLU A 141 -10.09 2.65 -14.68
C GLU A 141 -8.92 2.33 -15.61
N ALA A 142 -7.72 2.80 -15.29
CA ALA A 142 -6.55 2.50 -16.10
C ALA A 142 -6.30 0.99 -16.18
N ILE A 143 -6.31 0.30 -15.05
CA ILE A 143 -5.97 -1.14 -15.00
C ILE A 143 -7.00 -2.05 -15.67
N LYS A 144 -8.23 -1.58 -15.95
CA LYS A 144 -9.23 -2.36 -16.73
C LYS A 144 -8.81 -2.59 -18.17
N ARG A 145 -7.88 -1.78 -18.70
CA ARG A 145 -7.45 -1.88 -20.10
C ARG A 145 -6.74 -3.22 -20.35
N PRO A 146 -6.97 -3.90 -21.49
CA PRO A 146 -6.45 -5.26 -21.73
C PRO A 146 -4.93 -5.40 -21.67
N TRP A 147 -4.19 -4.32 -21.93
CA TRP A 147 -2.73 -4.32 -21.90
C TRP A 147 -2.14 -4.04 -20.50
N TRP A 148 -2.98 -3.69 -19.52
CA TRP A 148 -2.58 -3.51 -18.12
C TRP A 148 -3.06 -4.65 -17.23
N ASN A 149 -4.31 -5.10 -17.41
CA ASN A 149 -4.99 -6.00 -16.48
C ASN A 149 -4.23 -7.30 -16.17
N SER A 150 -3.55 -7.88 -17.18
CA SER A 150 -2.84 -9.15 -17.08
C SER A 150 -1.59 -9.08 -16.20
N SER A 151 -1.14 -7.87 -15.86
CA SER A 151 0.03 -7.63 -14.99
C SER A 151 -0.34 -7.16 -13.59
N VAL A 152 -1.64 -7.23 -13.23
CA VAL A 152 -2.15 -6.79 -11.92
C VAL A 152 -2.64 -8.00 -11.12
N ALA A 153 -2.20 -8.12 -9.88
CA ALA A 153 -2.72 -9.11 -8.93
C ALA A 153 -3.52 -8.41 -7.83
N TYR A 154 -4.72 -8.94 -7.56
CA TYR A 154 -5.55 -8.54 -6.43
C TYR A 154 -5.29 -9.49 -5.28
N VAL A 155 -4.60 -9.00 -4.25
CA VAL A 155 -4.21 -9.80 -3.08
C VAL A 155 -5.13 -9.53 -1.89
N PRO A 156 -5.17 -10.42 -0.88
CA PRO A 156 -5.96 -10.18 0.32
C PRO A 156 -5.60 -8.85 0.99
N GLN A 157 -6.61 -8.02 1.28
CA GLN A 157 -6.40 -6.67 1.79
C GLN A 157 -5.60 -6.65 3.11
N ARG A 158 -5.79 -7.64 3.99
CA ARG A 158 -5.07 -7.82 5.25
C ARG A 158 -3.55 -8.01 5.10
N TRP A 159 -3.04 -8.26 3.90
CA TRP A 159 -1.60 -8.39 3.68
C TRP A 159 -0.86 -7.11 4.05
N PHE A 160 -1.31 -5.98 3.50
CA PHE A 160 -0.65 -4.70 3.72
C PHE A 160 -1.59 -3.50 3.69
N ASN A 161 -2.90 -3.68 3.56
CA ASN A 161 -3.89 -2.59 3.46
C ASN A 161 -5.11 -2.82 4.37
N GLY A 162 -4.92 -3.58 5.44
CA GLY A 162 -6.00 -4.01 6.33
C GLY A 162 -6.59 -2.86 7.14
N PHE A 163 -7.91 -2.82 7.29
CA PHE A 163 -8.58 -1.90 8.19
C PHE A 163 -8.30 -2.25 9.67
N PRO A 164 -8.70 -1.40 10.63
CA PRO A 164 -8.62 -1.76 12.04
C PRO A 164 -9.31 -3.10 12.29
N PRO A 165 -8.78 -3.91 13.22
CA PRO A 165 -9.42 -5.17 13.58
C PRO A 165 -10.85 -4.94 14.05
N ASP A 166 -11.74 -5.90 13.78
CA ASP A 166 -13.08 -5.88 14.33
C ASP A 166 -13.03 -5.92 15.88
N ALA A 167 -14.10 -5.45 16.53
CA ALA A 167 -14.24 -5.56 17.98
C ALA A 167 -14.29 -7.03 18.44
N ASP A 168 -14.81 -7.92 17.59
CA ASP A 168 -14.81 -9.37 17.80
C ASP A 168 -13.65 -10.05 17.03
N ILE A 169 -12.42 -9.76 17.47
CA ILE A 169 -11.17 -10.23 16.82
C ILE A 169 -11.16 -11.75 16.63
N ASP A 170 -11.72 -12.51 17.57
CA ASP A 170 -11.66 -13.98 17.56
C ASP A 170 -12.54 -14.60 16.45
N HIS A 171 -13.58 -13.90 16.02
CA HIS A 171 -14.51 -14.35 14.97
C HIS A 171 -14.35 -13.58 13.65
N ASP A 172 -13.43 -12.62 13.58
CA ASP A 172 -13.20 -11.86 12.37
C ASP A 172 -12.32 -12.65 11.38
N HIS A 173 -13.00 -13.28 10.42
CA HIS A 173 -12.34 -13.99 9.32
C HIS A 173 -12.21 -13.14 8.06
N THR A 174 -12.63 -11.87 8.10
CA THR A 174 -12.72 -11.00 6.93
C THR A 174 -11.33 -10.67 6.39
N PRO A 175 -11.06 -10.83 5.07
CA PRO A 175 -9.77 -10.47 4.48
C PRO A 175 -9.50 -8.96 4.44
N ALA A 176 -10.48 -8.13 4.81
CA ALA A 176 -10.37 -6.69 4.84
C ALA A 176 -9.72 -6.14 6.11
N HIS A 177 -9.76 -6.87 7.23
CA HIS A 177 -9.31 -6.38 8.52
C HIS A 177 -7.91 -6.91 8.87
N SER A 178 -7.14 -6.05 9.51
CA SER A 178 -5.87 -6.42 10.14
C SER A 178 -6.13 -7.33 11.32
N ARG A 179 -5.16 -8.18 11.65
CA ARG A 179 -5.20 -9.04 12.84
C ARG A 179 -3.88 -8.95 13.57
N GLN A 180 -3.82 -9.55 14.75
CA GLN A 180 -2.57 -9.76 15.49
C GLN A 180 -1.46 -10.30 14.56
N GLY A 181 -0.31 -9.62 14.57
CA GLY A 181 0.83 -9.92 13.71
C GLY A 181 0.81 -9.24 12.33
N SER A 182 -0.27 -8.55 11.95
CA SER A 182 -0.34 -7.83 10.67
C SER A 182 0.69 -6.71 10.58
N LEU A 183 1.23 -6.48 9.37
CA LEU A 183 2.22 -5.45 9.07
C LEU A 183 1.77 -4.05 9.54
N LEU A 184 0.56 -3.64 9.17
CA LEU A 184 0.05 -2.29 9.39
C LEU A 184 -1.47 -2.27 9.51
N ILE A 185 -2.01 -1.14 9.96
CA ILE A 185 -3.44 -0.81 9.95
C ILE A 185 -3.65 0.46 9.12
N HIS A 186 -4.61 0.42 8.19
CA HIS A 186 -5.03 1.55 7.37
C HIS A 186 -6.35 2.15 7.90
N PHE A 187 -6.31 3.40 8.33
CA PHE A 187 -7.48 4.13 8.84
C PHE A 187 -8.25 4.85 7.73
N ALA A 188 -8.66 4.10 6.71
CA ALA A 188 -9.39 4.64 5.57
C ALA A 188 -10.72 5.28 6.01
N SER A 189 -11.09 6.38 5.37
CA SER A 189 -12.27 7.20 5.67
C SER A 189 -12.21 7.91 7.04
N ASN A 190 -12.80 9.11 7.11
CA ASN A 190 -12.90 9.90 8.34
C ASN A 190 -14.27 10.60 8.47
N ARG A 191 -15.35 9.88 8.14
CA ARG A 191 -16.70 10.46 8.12
C ARG A 191 -17.20 10.91 9.49
N ASP A 192 -16.74 10.26 10.56
CA ASP A 192 -17.07 10.58 11.94
C ASP A 192 -16.10 11.57 12.59
N GLY A 193 -15.02 11.96 11.90
CA GLY A 193 -14.00 12.86 12.41
C GLY A 193 -13.00 12.23 13.38
N LEU A 194 -13.16 10.96 13.77
CA LEU A 194 -12.41 10.31 14.85
C LEU A 194 -11.14 9.56 14.38
N ARG A 195 -10.74 9.72 13.12
CA ARG A 195 -9.53 9.07 12.58
C ARG A 195 -8.27 9.45 13.36
N PRO A 196 -7.99 10.73 13.69
CA PRO A 196 -6.79 11.09 14.45
C PRO A 196 -6.68 10.39 15.81
N GLU A 197 -7.80 10.23 16.52
CA GLU A 197 -7.89 9.57 17.83
C GLU A 197 -7.67 8.06 17.72
N ARG A 198 -8.24 7.43 16.68
CA ARG A 198 -7.99 6.01 16.39
C ARG A 198 -6.53 5.77 16.02
N MET A 199 -5.96 6.61 15.15
CA MET A 199 -4.54 6.54 14.80
C MET A 199 -3.64 6.72 16.02
N ALA A 200 -3.97 7.66 16.92
CA ALA A 200 -3.20 7.87 18.15
C ALA A 200 -3.27 6.65 19.08
N THR A 201 -4.45 6.04 19.23
CA THR A 201 -4.64 4.82 20.03
C THR A 201 -3.79 3.67 19.52
N TRP A 202 -3.90 3.36 18.22
CA TRP A 202 -3.12 2.27 17.61
C TRP A 202 -1.63 2.60 17.49
N GLY A 203 -1.29 3.87 17.30
CA GLY A 203 0.09 4.35 17.34
C GLY A 203 0.74 4.13 18.70
N ALA A 204 -0.01 4.24 19.81
CA ALA A 204 0.50 3.89 21.13
C ALA A 204 0.75 2.38 21.28
N VAL A 205 -0.14 1.54 20.74
CA VAL A 205 0.05 0.07 20.69
C VAL A 205 1.30 -0.30 19.89
N ALA A 206 1.45 0.26 18.70
CA ALA A 206 2.63 0.07 17.84
C ALA A 206 3.92 0.51 18.53
N LYS A 207 3.92 1.70 19.14
CA LYS A 207 5.07 2.24 19.87
C LYS A 207 5.49 1.37 21.06
N ASN A 208 4.52 0.78 21.75
CA ASN A 208 4.76 -0.11 22.88
C ASN A 208 5.19 -1.52 22.46
N ARG A 209 5.23 -1.82 21.14
CA ARG A 209 5.62 -3.13 20.60
C ARG A 209 4.87 -4.28 21.28
N ALA A 210 3.55 -4.14 21.33
CA ALA A 210 2.70 -5.12 21.98
C ALA A 210 2.95 -6.53 21.39
N PRO A 211 3.23 -7.57 22.21
CA PRO A 211 3.68 -8.88 21.72
C PRO A 211 2.70 -9.57 20.76
N GLU A 212 1.41 -9.27 20.87
CA GLU A 212 0.40 -9.80 19.97
C GLU A 212 0.52 -9.24 18.54
N TRP A 213 1.16 -8.09 18.37
CA TRP A 213 1.42 -7.46 17.06
C TRP A 213 2.85 -7.67 16.58
N ASP A 214 3.85 -7.60 17.47
CA ASP A 214 5.28 -7.68 17.13
C ASP A 214 5.75 -9.13 17.00
N LYS A 215 5.30 -9.79 15.93
CA LYS A 215 5.53 -11.21 15.66
C LYS A 215 6.49 -11.40 14.48
N THR A 216 7.39 -12.37 14.58
CA THR A 216 8.19 -12.79 13.42
C THR A 216 7.29 -13.34 12.31
N VAL A 217 7.77 -13.35 11.08
CA VAL A 217 7.02 -13.89 9.93
C VAL A 217 6.49 -15.31 10.20
N ALA A 218 7.29 -16.16 10.83
CA ALA A 218 6.94 -17.55 11.16
C ALA A 218 5.83 -17.69 12.23
N GLU A 219 5.61 -16.65 13.04
CA GLU A 219 4.54 -16.61 14.05
C GLU A 219 3.24 -16.01 13.49
N THR A 220 3.26 -15.58 12.23
CA THR A 220 2.08 -15.10 11.49
C THR A 220 1.60 -16.16 10.50
N LYS A 221 0.42 -15.95 9.90
CA LYS A 221 -0.07 -16.81 8.81
C LYS A 221 0.30 -16.28 7.41
N TYR A 222 1.19 -15.28 7.30
CA TYR A 222 1.49 -14.68 6.01
C TYR A 222 2.07 -15.69 5.02
N MET A 223 3.04 -16.51 5.45
CA MET A 223 3.70 -17.45 4.54
C MET A 223 2.72 -18.50 3.99
N ASP A 224 1.84 -19.02 4.84
CA ASP A 224 0.82 -19.99 4.42
C ASP A 224 -0.17 -19.36 3.43
N GLU A 225 -0.69 -18.16 3.75
CA GLU A 225 -1.64 -17.44 2.89
C GLU A 225 -1.02 -17.03 1.54
N ILE A 226 0.24 -16.60 1.55
CA ILE A 226 0.99 -16.21 0.35
C ILE A 226 1.24 -17.44 -0.52
N ALA A 227 1.66 -18.56 0.06
CA ALA A 227 1.88 -19.80 -0.66
C ALA A 227 0.59 -20.40 -1.23
N GLU A 228 -0.55 -20.23 -0.55
CA GLU A 228 -1.86 -20.68 -1.06
C GLU A 228 -2.35 -19.81 -2.22
N TYR A 229 -2.04 -18.51 -2.20
CA TYR A 229 -2.51 -17.56 -3.21
C TYR A 229 -1.79 -17.68 -4.57
N TRP A 230 -0.46 -17.84 -4.55
CA TRP A 230 0.39 -17.88 -5.75
C TRP A 230 0.43 -19.27 -6.39
#